data_AF-A0A2E6H634-F1
#
_entry.id   AF-A0A2E6H634-F1
#
_cell.length_a   1.000
_cell.length_b   1.000
_cell.length_c   1.000
_cell.angle_alpha   90.00
_cell.angle_beta   90.00
_cell.angle_gamma   90.00
#
_symmetry.space_group_name_H-M   'P 1'
#
loop_
_entity.id
_entity.type
_entity.pdbx_description
1 polymer ?
#
loop_
_entity_poly.entity_id
_entity_poly.type
_entity_poly.pdbx_seq_one_letter_code
_entity_poly.pdbx_strand_id
1 'polypeptide(L)'
;MKKSWMSFYTCILALVFTTTVDAKRFTNQYTEFELPGGWECQLEGTEWVCQSLNKDRKKEAIIILAAKLRGQKDDLAEYQNYLKAPKTFTLPGGKTQVSEAKYTKKKEVNQHQWIDSLHMASEVPGFYTRYLATVKEDLGVAVTLSVSKDHYAAYQSIFDSIVSSLRVFRDKKVSVGKFNQVKGDDDLIGEGDFEGTNGPLADIGIDRDGKGGSGDGGGSDMLWLILIATGGAGVVLKLKKGKKGKKKKKKKK
;
A
#
# COMPACT_ATOMS: atom_id res chain seq x y z
N MET A 1 -42.64 50.52 12.79
CA MET A 1 -41.30 50.14 13.26
C MET A 1 -41.22 48.65 13.67
N LYS A 2 -41.58 47.69 12.81
CA LYS A 2 -41.54 46.24 13.15
C LYS A 2 -40.85 45.34 12.11
N LYS A 3 -40.43 45.88 10.96
CA LYS A 3 -39.81 45.10 9.86
C LYS A 3 -38.29 44.92 9.97
N SER A 4 -37.60 45.70 10.82
CA SER A 4 -36.13 45.63 10.91
C SER A 4 -35.60 44.48 11.77
N TRP A 5 -36.42 43.94 12.68
CA TRP A 5 -35.96 42.88 13.60
C TRP A 5 -35.99 41.49 12.95
N MET A 6 -36.88 41.30 11.97
CA MET A 6 -37.09 39.99 11.35
C MET A 6 -35.94 39.59 10.41
N SER A 7 -35.28 40.56 9.75
CA SER A 7 -34.08 40.31 8.91
C SER A 7 -32.82 39.99 9.72
N PHE A 8 -32.73 40.44 10.97
CA PHE A 8 -31.56 40.16 11.81
C PHE A 8 -31.55 38.71 12.32
N TYR A 9 -32.73 38.16 12.63
CA TYR A 9 -32.87 36.76 13.01
C TYR A 9 -32.61 35.78 11.86
N THR A 10 -32.86 36.16 10.61
CA THR A 10 -32.60 35.30 9.45
C THR A 10 -31.10 35.13 9.16
N CYS A 11 -30.27 36.14 9.44
CA CYS A 11 -28.81 36.02 9.31
C CYS A 11 -28.16 35.21 10.45
N ILE A 12 -28.72 35.24 11.67
CA ILE A 12 -28.19 34.46 12.80
C ILE A 12 -28.49 32.96 12.65
N LEU A 13 -29.61 32.59 12.03
CA LEU A 13 -29.96 31.17 11.80
C LEU A 13 -29.10 30.50 10.70
N ALA A 14 -28.53 31.27 9.77
CA ALA A 14 -27.69 30.75 8.69
C ALA A 14 -26.24 30.42 9.13
N LEU A 15 -25.81 30.87 10.31
CA LEU A 15 -24.45 30.66 10.83
C LEU A 15 -24.26 29.34 11.61
N VAL A 16 -25.32 28.56 11.84
CA VAL A 16 -25.28 27.37 12.74
C VAL A 16 -25.07 26.05 11.98
N PHE A 17 -24.96 26.04 10.65
CA PHE A 17 -24.79 24.82 9.85
C PHE A 17 -23.37 24.61 9.29
N THR A 18 -22.32 25.00 10.02
CA THR A 18 -20.97 24.52 9.70
C THR A 18 -20.78 23.12 10.28
N THR A 19 -21.23 22.09 9.57
CA THR A 19 -20.82 20.72 9.87
C THR A 19 -19.33 20.62 9.60
N THR A 20 -18.52 20.44 10.64
CA THR A 20 -17.10 20.12 10.50
C THR A 20 -17.00 18.73 9.90
N VAL A 21 -16.65 18.65 8.62
CA VAL A 21 -16.24 17.39 7.98
C VAL A 21 -14.87 17.05 8.58
N ASP A 22 -14.87 16.25 9.63
CA ASP A 22 -13.64 15.75 10.25
C ASP A 22 -13.09 14.62 9.38
N ALA A 23 -11.97 14.88 8.71
CA ALA A 23 -11.25 13.88 7.95
C ALA A 23 -10.45 13.01 8.93
N LYS A 24 -10.86 11.73 9.08
CA LYS A 24 -10.19 10.77 9.95
C LYS A 24 -8.70 10.70 9.61
N ARG A 25 -7.84 11.06 10.56
CA ARG A 25 -6.38 10.92 10.41
C ARG A 25 -5.93 9.50 10.73
N PHE A 26 -5.01 9.00 9.93
CA PHE A 26 -4.25 7.80 10.24
C PHE A 26 -2.82 8.20 10.61
N THR A 27 -2.32 7.65 11.71
CA THR A 27 -0.98 7.92 12.24
C THR A 27 -0.37 6.60 12.69
N ASN A 28 0.86 6.33 12.26
CA ASN A 28 1.69 5.22 12.75
C ASN A 28 3.04 5.75 13.27
N GLN A 29 4.05 4.89 13.40
CA GLN A 29 5.36 5.25 13.98
C GLN A 29 6.22 6.14 13.09
N TYR A 30 5.89 6.25 11.80
CA TYR A 30 6.73 6.93 10.81
C TYR A 30 5.96 7.84 9.84
N THR A 31 4.64 7.74 9.77
CA THR A 31 3.79 8.50 8.83
C THR A 31 2.46 8.91 9.45
N GLU A 32 1.92 10.02 8.96
CA GLU A 32 0.57 10.50 9.23
C GLU A 32 -0.05 11.05 7.95
N PHE A 33 -1.34 10.81 7.73
CA PHE A 33 -2.10 11.42 6.63
C PHE A 33 -3.62 11.38 6.90
N GLU A 34 -4.38 12.12 6.10
CA GLU A 34 -5.84 12.08 6.15
C GLU A 34 -6.38 10.91 5.35
N LEU A 35 -7.07 10.00 6.05
CA LEU A 35 -7.64 8.79 5.49
C LEU A 35 -9.05 9.09 4.94
N PRO A 36 -9.40 8.61 3.72
CA PRO A 36 -10.72 8.83 3.16
C PRO A 36 -11.82 8.21 4.03
N GLY A 37 -13.01 8.82 4.03
CA GLY A 37 -14.17 8.26 4.73
C GLY A 37 -14.46 6.82 4.28
N GLY A 38 -14.71 5.93 5.26
CA GLY A 38 -14.99 4.52 4.99
C GLY A 38 -13.77 3.67 4.64
N TRP A 39 -12.57 4.12 5.00
CA TRP A 39 -11.33 3.34 4.92
C TRP A 39 -10.80 3.00 6.32
N GLU A 40 -10.05 1.91 6.39
CA GLU A 40 -9.34 1.47 7.58
C GLU A 40 -7.97 0.92 7.22
N CYS A 41 -7.01 1.11 8.10
CA CYS A 41 -5.65 0.59 7.99
C CYS A 41 -5.42 -0.47 9.06
N GLN A 42 -4.80 -1.58 8.67
CA GLN A 42 -4.44 -2.68 9.57
C GLN A 42 -2.97 -3.03 9.36
N LEU A 43 -2.30 -3.50 10.42
CA LEU A 43 -0.92 -3.96 10.33
C LEU A 43 -0.93 -5.42 9.84
N GLU A 44 -0.41 -5.65 8.64
CA GLU A 44 -0.24 -6.98 8.05
C GLU A 44 1.26 -7.26 7.94
N GLY A 45 1.78 -8.11 8.84
CA GLY A 45 3.23 -8.34 8.93
C GLY A 45 3.97 -7.11 9.46
N THR A 46 4.74 -6.46 8.59
CA THR A 46 5.50 -5.24 8.91
C THR A 46 4.97 -3.99 8.21
N GLU A 47 3.89 -4.16 7.44
CA GLU A 47 3.32 -3.16 6.56
C GLU A 47 1.93 -2.74 7.03
N TRP A 48 1.63 -1.45 6.89
CA TRP A 48 0.28 -0.96 7.11
C TRP A 48 -0.49 -1.02 5.80
N VAL A 49 -1.57 -1.78 5.78
CA VAL A 49 -2.44 -1.96 4.62
C VAL A 49 -3.75 -1.24 4.87
N CYS A 50 -4.05 -0.21 4.07
CA CYS A 50 -5.30 0.52 4.13
C CYS A 50 -6.20 0.21 2.95
N GLN A 51 -7.47 -0.08 3.23
CA GLN A 51 -8.48 -0.45 2.23
C GLN A 51 -9.85 0.09 2.61
N SER A 52 -10.77 0.11 1.65
CA SER A 52 -12.17 0.44 1.94
C SER A 52 -12.85 -0.63 2.78
N LEU A 53 -13.64 -0.20 3.75
CA LEU A 53 -14.56 -1.05 4.54
C LEU A 53 -15.73 -1.57 3.68
N ASN A 54 -16.04 -0.90 2.57
CA ASN A 54 -17.05 -1.38 1.63
C ASN A 54 -16.49 -2.56 0.83
N LYS A 55 -17.14 -3.73 0.95
CA LYS A 55 -16.70 -4.99 0.34
C LYS A 55 -16.56 -4.93 -1.19
N ASP A 56 -17.40 -4.16 -1.87
CA ASP A 56 -17.36 -4.04 -3.33
C ASP A 56 -16.18 -3.15 -3.76
N ARG A 57 -15.94 -2.08 -3.00
CA ARG A 57 -14.85 -1.11 -3.27
C ARG A 57 -13.48 -1.57 -2.78
N LYS A 58 -13.43 -2.55 -1.87
CA LYS A 58 -12.20 -3.09 -1.28
C LYS A 58 -11.20 -3.61 -2.33
N LYS A 59 -11.68 -3.99 -3.52
CA LYS A 59 -10.84 -4.50 -4.63
C LYS A 59 -10.42 -3.43 -5.62
N GLU A 60 -10.97 -2.22 -5.51
CA GLU A 60 -10.72 -1.14 -6.45
C GLU A 60 -9.36 -0.50 -6.19
N ALA A 61 -9.03 -0.29 -4.90
CA ALA A 61 -7.84 0.42 -4.46
C ALA A 61 -7.29 -0.09 -3.12
N ILE A 62 -5.99 0.07 -2.94
CA ILE A 62 -5.23 -0.32 -1.74
C ILE A 62 -4.11 0.69 -1.51
N ILE A 63 -3.84 1.02 -0.24
CA ILE A 63 -2.68 1.79 0.17
C ILE A 63 -1.81 0.90 1.03
N ILE A 64 -0.51 0.88 0.77
CA ILE A 64 0.46 0.15 1.58
C ILE A 64 1.54 1.12 2.04
N LEU A 65 1.85 1.09 3.33
CA LEU A 65 2.95 1.83 3.92
C LEU A 65 3.95 0.85 4.51
N ALA A 66 5.22 1.06 4.20
CA ALA A 66 6.32 0.34 4.79
C ALA A 66 7.43 1.31 5.19
N ALA A 67 8.15 0.96 6.23
CA ALA A 67 9.40 1.62 6.60
C ALA A 67 10.42 0.59 7.05
N LYS A 68 11.69 0.87 6.79
CA LYS A 68 12.83 0.08 7.26
C LYS A 68 13.95 1.00 7.72
N LEU A 69 14.90 0.43 8.45
CA LEU A 69 16.18 1.09 8.65
C LEU A 69 16.87 1.27 7.31
N ARG A 70 17.49 2.43 7.12
CA ARG A 70 18.22 2.76 5.89
C ARG A 70 19.44 1.88 5.72
N GLY A 71 19.54 1.26 4.56
CA GLY A 71 20.79 0.78 4.01
C GLY A 71 21.57 1.87 3.27
N GLN A 72 22.73 1.52 2.74
CA GLN A 72 23.62 2.46 2.03
C GLN A 72 23.00 3.04 0.75
N LYS A 73 22.02 2.33 0.17
CA LYS A 73 21.31 2.71 -1.07
C LYS A 73 19.94 3.38 -0.81
N ASP A 74 19.62 3.66 0.45
CA ASP A 74 18.37 4.34 0.81
C ASP A 74 18.59 5.86 0.84
N ASP A 75 18.55 6.45 -0.36
CA ASP A 75 18.57 7.89 -0.61
C ASP A 75 17.60 8.29 -1.74
N LEU A 76 17.32 9.59 -1.83
CA LEU A 76 16.35 10.12 -2.79
C LEU A 76 16.78 9.95 -4.25
N ALA A 77 18.08 9.97 -4.55
CA ALA A 77 18.57 9.80 -5.92
C ALA A 77 18.41 8.35 -6.37
N GLU A 78 18.76 7.38 -5.52
CA GLU A 78 18.55 5.96 -5.78
C GLU A 78 17.07 5.62 -5.93
N TYR A 79 16.20 6.13 -5.05
CA TYR A 79 14.75 5.96 -5.21
C TYR A 79 14.23 6.54 -6.51
N GLN A 80 14.71 7.72 -6.92
CA GLN A 80 14.32 8.32 -8.17
C GLN A 80 14.79 7.49 -9.38
N ASN A 81 16.01 6.96 -9.34
CA ASN A 81 16.55 6.14 -10.42
C ASN A 81 15.79 4.81 -10.53
N TYR A 82 15.55 4.15 -9.40
CA TYR A 82 14.77 2.91 -9.34
C TYR A 82 13.35 3.12 -9.88
N LEU A 83 12.66 4.19 -9.46
CA LEU A 83 11.29 4.47 -9.87
C LEU A 83 11.17 5.00 -11.31
N LYS A 84 12.25 5.51 -11.92
CA LYS A 84 12.23 5.84 -13.36
C LYS A 84 12.27 4.59 -14.25
N ALA A 85 12.82 3.49 -13.74
CA ALA A 85 13.00 2.29 -14.54
C ALA A 85 11.67 1.55 -14.76
N PRO A 86 11.38 1.10 -15.99
CA PRO A 86 10.32 0.12 -16.24
C PRO A 86 10.62 -1.18 -15.49
N LYS A 87 9.62 -1.71 -14.78
CA LYS A 87 9.70 -3.03 -14.14
C LYS A 87 9.21 -4.10 -15.11
N THR A 88 9.86 -5.26 -15.11
CA THR A 88 9.49 -6.39 -15.97
C THR A 88 9.18 -7.61 -15.11
N PHE A 89 8.03 -8.25 -15.36
CA PHE A 89 7.56 -9.39 -14.58
C PHE A 89 7.11 -10.52 -15.49
N THR A 90 7.31 -11.75 -15.05
CA THR A 90 6.81 -12.95 -15.74
C THR A 90 5.49 -13.38 -15.08
N LEU A 91 4.40 -13.32 -15.84
CA LEU A 91 3.08 -13.77 -15.42
C LEU A 91 3.01 -15.31 -15.39
N PRO A 92 2.12 -15.88 -14.56
CA PRO A 92 1.76 -17.29 -14.64
C PRO A 92 1.34 -17.66 -16.08
N GLY A 93 2.04 -18.63 -16.68
CA GLY A 93 1.90 -18.99 -18.10
C GLY A 93 2.96 -18.39 -19.03
N GLY A 94 4.04 -17.83 -18.50
CA GLY A 94 5.26 -17.47 -19.26
C GLY A 94 5.17 -16.18 -20.06
N LYS A 95 4.10 -15.40 -19.90
CA LYS A 95 3.95 -14.10 -20.57
C LYS A 95 4.71 -13.03 -19.78
N THR A 96 5.51 -12.22 -20.48
CA THR A 96 6.19 -11.08 -19.87
C THR A 96 5.28 -9.85 -19.87
N GLN A 97 5.18 -9.17 -18.73
CA GLN A 97 4.55 -7.86 -18.57
C GLN A 97 5.64 -6.83 -18.25
N VAL A 98 5.68 -5.75 -19.03
CA VAL A 98 6.51 -4.59 -18.75
C VAL A 98 5.61 -3.48 -18.21
N SER A 99 6.00 -2.86 -17.10
CA SER A 99 5.31 -1.72 -16.51
C SER A 99 5.65 -0.45 -17.27
N GLU A 100 4.73 0.51 -17.32
CA GLU A 100 4.99 1.81 -17.90
C GLU A 100 5.15 2.86 -16.79
N ALA A 101 6.34 3.45 -16.66
CA ALA A 101 6.55 4.60 -15.79
C ALA A 101 5.98 5.85 -16.46
N LYS A 102 4.92 6.44 -15.89
CA LYS A 102 4.24 7.63 -16.43
C LYS A 102 5.00 8.90 -16.10
N TYR A 103 5.43 9.03 -14.85
CA TYR A 103 6.29 10.13 -14.41
C TYR A 103 7.06 9.71 -13.16
N THR A 104 8.20 10.37 -12.94
CA THR A 104 8.92 10.31 -11.67
C THR A 104 9.52 11.68 -11.39
N LYS A 105 9.14 12.30 -10.27
CA LYS A 105 9.56 13.66 -9.92
C LYS A 105 9.83 13.80 -8.42
N LYS A 106 10.67 14.77 -8.08
CA LYS A 106 10.79 15.24 -6.70
C LYS A 106 9.58 16.11 -6.38
N LYS A 107 9.00 15.94 -5.20
CA LYS A 107 7.87 16.71 -4.71
C LYS A 107 8.10 17.06 -3.26
N GLU A 108 7.91 18.33 -2.91
CA GLU A 108 7.86 18.72 -1.51
C GLU A 108 6.42 18.56 -0.98
N VAL A 109 6.29 17.86 0.14
CA VAL A 109 5.03 17.67 0.85
C VAL A 109 5.30 17.92 2.33
N ASN A 110 4.56 18.86 2.93
CA ASN A 110 4.69 19.20 4.35
C ASN A 110 6.15 19.41 4.79
N GLN A 111 6.88 20.24 4.02
CA GLN A 111 8.29 20.60 4.26
C GLN A 111 9.27 19.41 4.21
N HIS A 112 8.87 18.33 3.53
CA HIS A 112 9.73 17.17 3.34
C HIS A 112 9.77 16.79 1.87
N GLN A 113 10.96 16.43 1.39
CA GLN A 113 11.15 16.00 0.00
C GLN A 113 10.72 14.56 -0.16
N TRP A 114 10.02 14.25 -1.24
CA TRP A 114 9.59 12.91 -1.62
C TRP A 114 9.91 12.66 -3.09
N ILE A 115 10.13 11.40 -3.45
CA ILE A 115 10.05 10.96 -4.84
C ILE A 115 8.62 10.49 -5.10
N ASP A 116 7.91 11.20 -5.97
CA ASP A 116 6.57 10.88 -6.44
C ASP A 116 6.66 10.27 -7.85
N SER A 117 6.26 9.01 -7.98
CA SER A 117 6.25 8.27 -9.24
C SER A 117 4.89 7.66 -9.50
N LEU A 118 4.43 7.63 -10.75
CA LEU A 118 3.23 6.92 -11.15
C LEU A 118 3.58 5.89 -12.21
N HIS A 119 3.13 4.66 -12.02
CA HIS A 119 3.32 3.57 -12.96
C HIS A 119 1.98 2.94 -13.32
N MET A 120 1.93 2.35 -14.52
CA MET A 120 0.89 1.43 -14.94
C MET A 120 1.46 0.01 -14.98
N ALA A 121 0.71 -0.95 -14.42
CA ALA A 121 1.05 -2.38 -14.40
C ALA A 121 2.42 -2.71 -13.77
N SER A 122 2.83 -1.95 -12.75
CA SER A 122 4.09 -2.17 -12.01
C SER A 122 3.98 -3.11 -10.83
N GLU A 123 2.76 -3.37 -10.33
CA GLU A 123 2.47 -4.25 -9.21
C GLU A 123 1.50 -5.33 -9.65
N VAL A 124 0.34 -4.90 -10.16
CA VAL A 124 -0.73 -5.76 -10.65
C VAL A 124 -1.10 -5.32 -12.07
N PRO A 125 -1.23 -6.25 -13.04
CA PRO A 125 -1.68 -5.89 -14.39
C PRO A 125 -3.00 -5.14 -14.38
N GLY A 126 -3.05 -4.01 -15.07
CA GLY A 126 -4.24 -3.17 -15.15
C GLY A 126 -4.47 -2.27 -13.93
N PHE A 127 -3.47 -2.09 -13.07
CA PHE A 127 -3.50 -1.12 -11.97
C PHE A 127 -2.54 0.04 -12.24
N TYR A 128 -2.96 1.24 -11.82
CA TYR A 128 -2.04 2.34 -11.59
C TYR A 128 -1.52 2.26 -10.16
N THR A 129 -0.22 2.44 -9.99
CA THR A 129 0.42 2.54 -8.68
C THR A 129 1.21 3.84 -8.58
N ARG A 130 0.86 4.66 -7.60
CA ARG A 130 1.60 5.85 -7.23
C ARG A 130 2.53 5.53 -6.07
N TYR A 131 3.83 5.72 -6.26
CA TYR A 131 4.87 5.53 -5.25
C TYR A 131 5.28 6.88 -4.68
N LEU A 132 5.34 6.95 -3.35
CA LEU A 132 5.91 8.06 -2.60
C LEU A 132 7.04 7.46 -1.75
N ALA A 133 8.28 7.75 -2.12
CA ALA A 133 9.46 7.26 -1.41
C ALA A 133 10.25 8.41 -0.80
N THR A 134 10.69 8.24 0.44
CA THR A 134 11.54 9.23 1.10
C THR A 134 12.44 8.61 2.17
N VAL A 135 13.32 9.46 2.71
CA VAL A 135 14.24 9.20 3.78
C VAL A 135 13.97 10.16 4.92
N LYS A 136 13.79 9.63 6.13
CA LYS A 136 13.70 10.43 7.36
C LYS A 136 14.66 9.88 8.40
N GLU A 137 15.73 10.63 8.67
CA GLU A 137 16.79 10.23 9.61
C GLU A 137 17.41 8.85 9.26
N ASP A 138 17.16 7.85 10.10
CA ASP A 138 17.59 6.45 9.97
C ASP A 138 16.56 5.58 9.23
N LEU A 139 15.43 6.13 8.77
CA LEU A 139 14.39 5.39 8.06
C LEU A 139 14.31 5.68 6.57
N GLY A 140 14.16 4.61 5.79
CA GLY A 140 13.59 4.65 4.45
C GLY A 140 12.10 4.36 4.55
N VAL A 141 11.27 5.19 3.91
CA VAL A 141 9.81 5.11 3.98
C VAL A 141 9.25 5.05 2.56
N ALA A 142 8.35 4.11 2.31
CA ALA A 142 7.62 3.99 1.06
C ALA A 142 6.12 3.90 1.32
N VAL A 143 5.36 4.67 0.53
CA VAL A 143 3.90 4.62 0.48
C VAL A 143 3.49 4.33 -0.95
N THR A 144 2.66 3.32 -1.15
CA THR A 144 2.10 3.00 -2.47
C THR A 144 0.59 3.12 -2.45
N LEU A 145 0.04 3.88 -3.39
CA LEU A 145 -1.39 3.98 -3.62
C LEU A 145 -1.70 3.29 -4.95
N SER A 146 -2.36 2.14 -4.89
CA SER A 146 -2.69 1.34 -6.06
C SER A 146 -4.19 1.36 -6.32
N VAL A 147 -4.60 1.49 -7.58
CA VAL A 147 -6.01 1.47 -8.00
C VAL A 147 -6.13 0.85 -9.38
N SER A 148 -7.21 0.11 -9.62
CA SER A 148 -7.50 -0.43 -10.94
C SER A 148 -7.67 0.69 -11.99
N LYS A 149 -7.28 0.40 -13.23
CA LYS A 149 -7.32 1.36 -14.34
C LYS A 149 -8.71 2.00 -14.51
N ASP A 150 -9.76 1.20 -14.37
CA ASP A 150 -11.16 1.62 -14.59
C ASP A 150 -11.66 2.61 -13.51
N HIS A 151 -11.00 2.63 -12.34
CA HIS A 151 -11.38 3.50 -11.22
C HIS A 151 -10.39 4.64 -10.98
N TYR A 152 -9.29 4.72 -11.72
CA TYR A 152 -8.23 5.70 -11.50
C TYR A 152 -8.74 7.14 -11.47
N ALA A 153 -9.59 7.53 -12.43
CA ALA A 153 -10.14 8.88 -12.50
C ALA A 153 -10.95 9.27 -11.24
N ALA A 154 -11.66 8.30 -10.64
CA ALA A 154 -12.45 8.54 -9.43
C ALA A 154 -11.59 8.64 -8.16
N TYR A 155 -10.43 7.98 -8.14
CA TYR A 155 -9.52 7.97 -6.99
C TYR A 155 -8.39 9.00 -7.08
N GLN A 156 -8.18 9.65 -8.23
CA GLN A 156 -7.08 10.59 -8.41
C GLN A 156 -7.12 11.74 -7.39
N SER A 157 -8.27 12.39 -7.23
CA SER A 157 -8.43 13.48 -6.24
C SER A 157 -8.25 12.99 -4.80
N ILE A 158 -8.74 11.78 -4.50
CA ILE A 158 -8.58 11.16 -3.19
C ILE A 158 -7.10 10.91 -2.89
N PHE A 159 -6.36 10.35 -3.86
CA PHE A 159 -4.92 10.12 -3.74
C PHE A 159 -4.14 11.42 -3.63
N ASP A 160 -4.53 12.47 -4.36
CA ASP A 160 -3.92 13.79 -4.24
C ASP A 160 -4.12 14.39 -2.85
N SER A 161 -5.32 14.27 -2.26
CA SER A 161 -5.59 14.70 -0.89
C SER A 161 -4.75 13.94 0.14
N ILE A 162 -4.67 12.61 0.04
CA ILE A 162 -3.82 11.79 0.90
C ILE A 162 -2.36 12.23 0.78
N VAL A 163 -1.85 12.37 -0.45
CA VAL A 163 -0.46 12.77 -0.67
C VAL A 163 -0.22 14.18 -0.15
N SER A 164 -1.17 15.11 -0.26
CA SER A 164 -1.00 16.48 0.25
C SER A 164 -0.95 16.57 1.77
N SER A 165 -1.66 15.68 2.47
CA SER A 165 -1.68 15.59 3.93
C SER A 165 -0.59 14.69 4.52
N LEU A 166 0.21 14.03 3.67
CA LEU A 166 1.23 13.08 4.10
C LEU A 166 2.36 13.78 4.85
N ARG A 167 2.63 13.29 6.06
CA ARG A 167 3.72 13.72 6.93
C ARG A 167 4.57 12.51 7.27
N VAL A 168 5.87 12.72 7.39
CA VAL A 168 6.83 11.70 7.80
C VAL A 168 7.65 12.17 9.00
N PHE A 169 7.80 11.28 9.95
CA PHE A 169 8.53 11.52 11.20
C PHE A 169 9.22 10.23 11.63
N ARG A 170 10.02 10.33 12.70
CA ARG A 170 10.71 9.19 13.29
C ARG A 170 10.38 9.14 14.77
N ASP A 171 9.46 8.28 15.17
CA ASP A 171 9.27 8.00 16.59
C ASP A 171 10.38 7.05 17.09
N LYS A 172 11.33 7.60 17.85
CA LYS A 172 12.48 6.85 18.38
C LYS A 172 12.12 5.93 19.55
N LYS A 173 10.91 6.07 20.11
CA LYS A 173 10.45 5.22 21.22
C LYS A 173 10.05 3.82 20.75
N VAL A 174 9.82 3.63 19.46
CA VAL A 174 9.48 2.33 18.87
C VAL A 174 10.68 1.79 18.09
N SER A 175 11.27 0.71 18.59
CA SER A 175 12.28 -0.05 17.86
C SER A 175 11.60 -0.85 16.74
N VAL A 176 12.02 -0.62 15.50
CA VAL A 176 11.55 -1.32 14.30
C VAL A 176 11.74 -2.85 14.41
N GLY A 177 12.64 -3.33 15.27
CA GLY A 177 12.81 -4.76 15.59
C GLY A 177 11.85 -5.36 16.63
N LYS A 178 10.89 -4.59 17.16
CA LYS A 178 9.86 -5.07 18.13
C LYS A 178 8.44 -4.97 17.56
N PHE A 179 8.26 -5.17 16.26
CA PHE A 179 6.95 -5.57 15.76
C PHE A 179 6.73 -7.02 16.20
N ASN A 180 6.23 -7.20 17.42
CA ASN A 180 5.97 -8.51 17.98
C ASN A 180 5.00 -9.26 17.08
N GLN A 181 5.46 -10.41 16.57
CA GLN A 181 4.58 -11.46 16.07
C GLN A 181 3.52 -11.72 17.12
N VAL A 182 2.25 -11.57 16.75
CA VAL A 182 1.15 -12.10 17.55
C VAL A 182 1.29 -13.61 17.50
N LYS A 183 1.87 -14.19 18.57
CA LYS A 183 1.62 -15.58 18.94
C LYS A 183 0.23 -15.65 19.53
N GLY A 184 -0.68 -16.30 18.82
CA GLY A 184 -2.04 -16.53 19.27
C GLY A 184 -2.68 -17.59 18.38
N ASP A 185 -2.60 -18.83 18.84
CA ASP A 185 -3.29 -20.01 18.33
C ASP A 185 -4.81 -19.82 18.36
N ASP A 186 -5.37 -19.15 17.37
CA ASP A 186 -6.78 -19.36 17.00
C ASP A 186 -6.92 -19.39 15.48
N ASP A 187 -7.37 -20.56 15.05
CA ASP A 187 -7.58 -21.07 13.71
C ASP A 187 -8.23 -20.06 12.75
N LEU A 188 -7.43 -19.47 11.85
CA LEU A 188 -7.94 -18.81 10.65
C LEU A 188 -7.04 -19.10 9.45
N ILE A 189 -7.57 -19.97 8.59
CA ILE A 189 -7.17 -20.33 7.22
C ILE A 189 -6.22 -21.53 7.13
N GLY A 190 -6.78 -22.68 7.49
CA GLY A 190 -6.88 -23.89 6.64
C GLY A 190 -5.75 -24.13 5.64
N GLU A 191 -4.92 -25.11 5.99
CA GLU A 191 -4.08 -25.88 5.08
C GLU A 191 -4.83 -26.24 3.79
N GLY A 192 -4.24 -25.80 2.69
CA GLY A 192 -4.58 -26.16 1.34
C GLY A 192 -3.30 -26.11 0.52
N ASP A 193 -2.42 -27.05 0.86
CA ASP A 193 -1.34 -27.63 0.05
C ASP A 193 -1.14 -27.03 -1.35
N PHE A 194 0.01 -26.40 -1.55
CA PHE A 194 0.55 -26.14 -2.89
C PHE A 194 1.82 -26.98 -3.06
N GLU A 195 1.61 -28.28 -3.24
CA GLU A 195 2.55 -29.19 -3.87
C GLU A 195 2.98 -28.65 -5.24
N GLY A 196 4.29 -28.47 -5.40
CA GLY A 196 4.89 -28.28 -6.71
C GLY A 196 6.14 -27.42 -6.73
N THR A 197 7.20 -27.84 -6.04
CA THR A 197 8.57 -27.99 -6.60
C THR A 197 9.51 -28.55 -5.53
N ASN A 198 10.04 -29.74 -5.79
CA ASN A 198 11.12 -30.37 -5.03
C ASN A 198 12.45 -29.61 -5.20
N GLY A 199 13.09 -29.22 -4.09
CA GLY A 199 14.46 -28.65 -4.04
C GLY A 199 14.62 -27.76 -2.80
N PRO A 200 15.72 -27.87 -2.03
CA PRO A 200 15.69 -27.76 -0.57
C PRO A 200 15.43 -26.33 -0.08
N LEU A 201 14.41 -26.21 0.77
CA LEU A 201 14.17 -25.05 1.63
C LEU A 201 15.35 -24.95 2.60
N ALA A 202 16.26 -24.03 2.32
CA ALA A 202 17.24 -23.57 3.30
C ALA A 202 16.50 -22.72 4.35
N ASP A 203 16.16 -23.40 5.44
CA ASP A 203 16.25 -22.94 6.83
C ASP A 203 16.52 -21.44 7.03
N ILE A 204 15.49 -20.69 7.43
CA ILE A 204 15.61 -19.30 7.88
C ILE A 204 15.74 -19.35 9.42
N GLY A 205 16.98 -19.40 9.90
CA GLY A 205 17.32 -19.40 11.32
C GLY A 205 18.81 -19.10 11.60
N ILE A 206 19.08 -17.83 11.90
CA ILE A 206 20.15 -17.21 12.73
C ILE A 206 21.47 -17.99 13.01
N ASP A 207 22.57 -17.28 12.71
CA ASP A 207 23.98 -17.36 13.16
C ASP A 207 24.73 -18.70 13.10
N ARG A 208 25.78 -18.71 12.26
CA ARG A 208 27.11 -19.18 12.68
C ARG A 208 28.21 -18.26 12.12
N ASP A 209 29.03 -17.79 13.04
CA ASP A 209 30.31 -17.13 12.81
C ASP A 209 31.15 -17.78 11.69
N GLY A 210 31.79 -16.94 10.87
CA GLY A 210 33.00 -17.33 10.16
C GLY A 210 33.12 -16.87 8.72
N LYS A 211 33.71 -15.68 8.56
CA LYS A 211 34.73 -15.37 7.53
C LYS A 211 34.27 -15.16 6.07
N GLY A 212 34.17 -13.87 5.72
CA GLY A 212 34.64 -13.31 4.44
C GLY A 212 33.70 -13.39 3.24
N GLY A 213 33.16 -12.24 2.83
CA GLY A 213 32.52 -12.10 1.52
C GLY A 213 31.64 -10.87 1.43
N SER A 214 31.95 -10.01 0.47
CA SER A 214 31.51 -8.62 0.29
C SER A 214 30.17 -8.47 -0.45
N GLY A 215 29.45 -7.38 -0.14
CA GLY A 215 28.36 -6.81 -0.96
C GLY A 215 27.06 -7.62 -0.93
N ASP A 216 25.87 -7.11 -1.17
CA ASP A 216 25.30 -5.83 -1.56
C ASP A 216 23.79 -6.15 -1.72
N GLY A 217 22.88 -5.25 -1.33
CA GLY A 217 21.44 -5.52 -1.45
C GLY A 217 20.70 -5.21 -0.16
N GLY A 218 19.89 -4.17 -0.21
CA GLY A 218 19.11 -3.76 0.95
C GLY A 218 18.21 -2.59 0.62
N GLY A 219 18.61 -1.75 -0.34
CA GLY A 219 17.79 -0.64 -0.88
C GLY A 219 16.52 -1.13 -1.61
N SER A 220 16.67 -2.13 -2.49
CA SER A 220 15.60 -2.70 -3.33
C SER A 220 14.51 -3.42 -2.55
N ASP A 221 14.85 -3.94 -1.38
CA ASP A 221 14.05 -4.99 -0.74
C ASP A 221 12.74 -4.43 -0.17
N MET A 222 12.71 -3.16 0.25
CA MET A 222 11.46 -2.53 0.73
C MET A 222 10.40 -2.41 -0.37
N LEU A 223 10.82 -2.06 -1.60
CA LEU A 223 9.88 -1.95 -2.71
C LEU A 223 9.46 -3.36 -3.19
N TRP A 224 10.35 -4.36 -3.09
CA TRP A 224 10.01 -5.76 -3.30
C TRP A 224 9.07 -6.34 -2.23
N LEU A 225 9.19 -5.93 -0.97
CA LEU A 225 8.29 -6.35 0.11
C LEU A 225 6.86 -5.83 -0.12
N ILE A 226 6.73 -4.55 -0.50
CA ILE A 226 5.43 -3.99 -0.92
C ILE A 226 4.87 -4.72 -2.16
N LEU A 227 5.74 -5.13 -3.10
CA LEU A 227 5.37 -5.90 -4.29
C LEU A 227 4.77 -7.28 -3.96
N ILE A 228 5.26 -7.94 -2.92
CA ILE A 228 4.73 -9.25 -2.49
C ILE A 228 3.34 -9.08 -1.84
N ALA A 229 3.17 -8.04 -1.02
CA ALA A 229 1.90 -7.74 -0.35
C ALA A 229 0.77 -7.37 -1.34
N THR A 230 1.07 -6.63 -2.41
CA THR A 230 0.08 -6.27 -3.45
C THR A 230 -0.25 -7.43 -4.39
N GLY A 231 0.72 -8.28 -4.73
CA GLY A 231 0.56 -9.41 -5.66
C GLY A 231 -0.27 -10.58 -5.10
N GLY A 232 -0.09 -10.90 -3.81
CA GLY A 232 -0.79 -12.03 -3.15
C GLY A 232 -2.31 -11.86 -3.10
N ALA A 233 -2.80 -10.63 -2.84
CA ALA A 233 -4.23 -10.36 -2.75
C ALA A 233 -4.96 -10.43 -4.12
N GLY A 234 -4.28 -10.08 -5.21
CA GLY A 234 -4.87 -10.04 -6.55
C GLY A 234 -5.11 -11.41 -7.20
N VAL A 235 -4.25 -12.39 -6.94
CA VAL A 235 -4.30 -13.72 -7.57
C VAL A 235 -5.37 -14.61 -6.95
N VAL A 236 -5.56 -14.55 -5.62
CA VAL A 236 -6.58 -15.33 -4.90
C VAL A 236 -8.01 -14.98 -5.37
N LEU A 237 -8.25 -13.74 -5.79
CA LEU A 237 -9.57 -13.26 -6.18
C LEU A 237 -9.99 -13.68 -7.61
N LYS A 238 -9.05 -13.98 -8.51
CA LYS A 238 -9.37 -14.44 -9.88
C LYS A 238 -9.69 -15.93 -9.94
N LEU A 239 -9.15 -16.76 -9.04
CA LEU A 239 -9.35 -18.21 -9.06
C LEU A 239 -10.71 -18.66 -8.51
N LYS A 240 -11.37 -17.86 -7.66
CA LYS A 240 -12.71 -18.19 -7.11
C LYS A 240 -13.88 -18.00 -8.09
N LYS A 241 -13.70 -17.36 -9.26
CA LYS A 241 -14.78 -17.13 -10.24
C LYS A 241 -14.94 -18.23 -11.32
N GLY A 242 -14.10 -19.28 -11.31
CA GLY A 242 -14.07 -20.28 -12.40
C GLY A 242 -14.80 -21.62 -12.18
N LYS A 243 -15.33 -21.93 -10.99
CA LYS A 243 -15.91 -23.26 -10.69
C LYS A 243 -17.33 -23.19 -10.13
N LYS A 244 -18.31 -22.75 -10.94
CA LYS A 244 -19.72 -23.13 -10.76
C LYS A 244 -20.36 -23.36 -12.12
N GLY A 245 -20.49 -24.64 -12.51
CA GLY A 245 -21.32 -25.03 -13.64
C GLY A 245 -20.90 -26.30 -14.37
N LYS A 246 -21.17 -27.48 -13.79
CA LYS A 246 -21.46 -28.70 -14.57
C LYS A 246 -22.35 -29.65 -13.76
N LYS A 247 -23.66 -29.45 -13.87
CA LYS A 247 -24.71 -30.45 -13.56
C LYS A 247 -24.40 -31.72 -14.36
N LYS A 248 -24.12 -32.86 -13.71
CA LYS A 248 -24.15 -34.18 -14.36
C LYS A 248 -25.54 -34.80 -14.19
N LYS A 249 -26.17 -35.06 -15.33
CA LYS A 249 -27.42 -35.79 -15.52
C LYS A 249 -27.30 -37.26 -15.06
N LYS A 250 -28.44 -37.80 -14.59
CA LYS A 250 -28.81 -39.21 -14.42
C LYS A 250 -28.15 -40.18 -15.41
N LYS A 251 -27.82 -41.39 -14.95
CA LYS A 251 -28.07 -42.63 -15.72
C LYS A 251 -28.42 -43.80 -14.79
N LYS A 252 -29.56 -44.44 -15.12
CA LYS A 252 -30.07 -45.72 -14.62
C LYS A 252 -29.03 -46.83 -14.74
N LYS A 253 -29.03 -47.74 -13.77
CA LYS A 253 -29.24 -49.17 -14.04
C LYS A 253 -30.12 -49.72 -12.92
#